data_AF-A0A660XZD3-F1
#
_entry.id   AF-A0A660XZD3-F1
#
_cell.length_a   1.000
_cell.length_b   1.000
_cell.length_c   1.000
_cell.angle_alpha   90.00
_cell.angle_beta   90.00
_cell.angle_gamma   90.00
#
_symmetry.space_group_name_H-M   'P 1'
#
loop_
_entity.id
_entity.type
_entity.pdbx_description
1 polymer ?
#
loop_
_entity_poly.entity_id
_entity_poly.type
_entity_poly.pdbx_seq_one_letter_code
_entity_poly.pdbx_strand_id
1 'polypeptide(L)'
;MKKLCLVLGTLIVGLFLLRLHDLPPDGVSAATPPGSPVVAVVRSDLEGLPNPAPPGSKLSYRQVEDMVGYAMALAGISQVVGPGTEWVVIKPNIVNLERSGSGAITDCRVVKAIIRTVHRLAPSARITVAEGAGGWAPPDKDLEGISAERGDGFEVAGYRDLLDDPDLADVDLDIVDLNFDRSVKVQVPGGGNCLSEYYIPETVLDCDVLIDVPV
;
A
#
# COMPACT_ATOMS: atom_id res chain seq x y z
N MET A 1 -17.57 -4.49 9.76
CA MET A 1 -16.35 -3.81 9.26
C MET A 1 -15.65 -4.76 8.31
N LYS A 2 -15.52 -4.38 7.03
CA LYS A 2 -14.88 -5.20 6.00
C LYS A 2 -13.46 -4.66 5.80
N LYS A 3 -12.46 -5.26 6.44
CA LYS A 3 -11.06 -4.95 6.10
C LYS A 3 -10.64 -5.83 4.92
N LEU A 4 -9.73 -5.40 4.07
CA LEU A 4 -9.26 -6.20 2.95
C LEU A 4 -7.83 -5.77 2.66
N CYS A 5 -6.92 -6.75 2.61
CA CYS A 5 -5.54 -6.54 2.20
C CYS A 5 -5.46 -6.68 0.68
N LEU A 6 -4.96 -5.64 0.02
CA LEU A 6 -4.64 -5.64 -1.41
C LEU A 6 -3.12 -5.83 -1.57
N VAL A 7 -2.58 -6.65 -2.47
CA VAL A 7 -1.11 -6.82 -2.65
C VAL A 7 -0.71 -6.53 -4.10
N LEU A 8 0.17 -5.55 -4.35
CA LEU A 8 0.68 -5.14 -5.67
C LEU A 8 2.19 -5.39 -5.83
N GLY A 9 2.64 -6.22 -6.77
CA GLY A 9 4.07 -6.38 -7.12
C GLY A 9 4.55 -5.42 -8.22
N THR A 10 5.85 -5.06 -8.25
CA THR A 10 6.48 -4.08 -9.17
C THR A 10 7.17 -4.68 -10.41
N LEU A 11 7.66 -5.92 -10.39
CA LEU A 11 8.28 -6.53 -11.59
C LEU A 11 7.26 -7.06 -12.60
N ILE A 12 6.07 -7.35 -12.11
CA ILE A 12 4.83 -7.67 -12.81
C ILE A 12 3.76 -7.03 -11.93
N VAL A 13 2.90 -6.15 -12.45
CA VAL A 13 1.78 -5.58 -11.68
C VAL A 13 0.81 -6.71 -11.34
N GLY A 14 1.10 -7.47 -10.28
CA GLY A 14 0.32 -8.57 -9.76
C GLY A 14 -0.49 -8.07 -8.58
N LEU A 15 -1.81 -8.05 -8.71
CA LEU A 15 -2.75 -7.49 -7.73
C LEU A 15 -3.54 -8.60 -7.00
N PHE A 16 -3.54 -8.66 -5.67
CA PHE A 16 -4.35 -9.62 -4.87
C PHE A 16 -5.34 -8.90 -3.96
N LEU A 17 -6.67 -9.13 -4.05
CA LEU A 17 -7.67 -8.58 -3.08
C LEU A 17 -8.22 -9.69 -2.13
N LEU A 18 -8.28 -9.43 -0.82
CA LEU A 18 -8.76 -10.35 0.24
C LEU A 18 -10.07 -9.93 0.98
N ARG A 19 -11.27 -10.39 0.56
CA ARG A 19 -12.56 -9.93 1.16
C ARG A 19 -12.85 -10.49 2.56
N LEU A 20 -12.99 -9.62 3.57
CA LEU A 20 -13.51 -9.97 4.90
C LEU A 20 -15.03 -9.75 4.98
N HIS A 21 -15.77 -10.76 5.43
CA HIS A 21 -17.21 -10.71 5.73
C HIS A 21 -17.48 -10.85 7.23
N ASP A 22 -18.66 -10.35 7.64
CA ASP A 22 -19.12 -10.06 9.01
C ASP A 22 -18.98 -11.21 10.04
N LEU A 23 -18.05 -11.08 10.98
CA LEU A 23 -18.00 -11.78 12.28
C LEU A 23 -17.28 -10.90 13.33
N PRO A 24 -17.55 -11.10 14.65
CA PRO A 24 -16.98 -10.28 15.74
C PRO A 24 -15.44 -10.34 15.77
N PRO A 25 -14.77 -9.34 16.37
CA PRO A 25 -13.37 -9.05 16.09
C PRO A 25 -12.45 -10.10 16.69
N ASP A 26 -12.06 -11.10 15.90
CA ASP A 26 -10.94 -11.98 16.20
C ASP A 26 -9.87 -11.87 15.10
N GLY A 27 -8.72 -11.29 15.47
CA GLY A 27 -7.59 -10.94 14.60
C GLY A 27 -6.85 -12.08 13.90
N VAL A 28 -7.50 -13.24 13.66
CA VAL A 28 -7.00 -14.39 12.90
C VAL A 28 -8.02 -14.87 11.85
N SER A 29 -9.26 -14.40 11.85
CA SER A 29 -10.12 -14.48 10.65
C SER A 29 -9.79 -13.43 9.58
N ALA A 30 -8.77 -12.58 9.82
CA ALA A 30 -8.20 -11.65 8.84
C ALA A 30 -7.45 -12.35 7.68
N ALA A 31 -7.19 -13.66 7.80
CA ALA A 31 -6.90 -14.52 6.65
C ALA A 31 -8.21 -15.09 6.12
N THR A 32 -8.74 -14.43 5.08
CA THR A 32 -9.92 -14.79 4.30
C THR A 32 -10.13 -16.31 4.18
N PRO A 33 -11.32 -16.86 4.49
CA PRO A 33 -11.69 -18.21 4.06
C PRO A 33 -11.51 -18.30 2.53
N PRO A 34 -11.05 -19.43 1.96
CA PRO A 34 -10.69 -19.51 0.55
C PRO A 34 -11.89 -19.28 -0.38
N GLY A 35 -12.14 -18.02 -0.72
CA GLY A 35 -12.63 -17.63 -2.04
C GLY A 35 -11.41 -17.52 -2.96
N SER A 36 -11.56 -17.92 -4.22
CA SER A 36 -10.44 -17.88 -5.17
C SER A 36 -9.81 -16.48 -5.20
N PRO A 37 -8.53 -16.32 -4.83
CA PRO A 37 -7.88 -15.02 -4.89
C PRO A 37 -7.99 -14.48 -6.32
N VAL A 38 -8.45 -13.24 -6.46
CA VAL A 38 -8.49 -12.57 -7.76
C VAL A 38 -7.11 -11.98 -7.99
N VAL A 39 -6.41 -12.51 -9.00
CA VAL A 39 -5.10 -12.04 -9.43
C VAL A 39 -5.25 -11.34 -10.77
N ALA A 40 -4.84 -10.07 -10.83
CA ALA A 40 -4.71 -9.35 -12.09
C ALA A 40 -3.24 -9.14 -12.42
N VAL A 41 -2.87 -9.42 -13.67
CA VAL A 41 -1.53 -9.15 -14.22
C VAL A 41 -1.70 -8.30 -15.48
N VAL A 42 -1.13 -7.10 -15.47
CA VAL A 42 -1.22 -6.18 -16.60
C VAL A 42 0.17 -5.95 -17.20
N ARG A 43 0.32 -6.27 -18.48
CA ARG A 43 1.53 -5.96 -19.25
C ARG A 43 1.42 -4.57 -19.83
N SER A 44 2.56 -3.91 -20.01
CA SER A 44 2.62 -2.57 -20.60
C SER A 44 2.10 -2.54 -22.04
N ASP A 45 2.19 -3.65 -22.78
CA ASP A 45 1.76 -3.79 -24.17
C ASP A 45 0.37 -4.42 -24.32
N LEU A 46 -0.42 -4.49 -23.23
CA LEU A 46 -1.76 -5.05 -23.30
C LEU A 46 -2.64 -4.23 -24.27
N GLU A 47 -3.20 -4.91 -25.27
CA GLU A 47 -4.15 -4.32 -26.21
C GLU A 47 -5.39 -3.81 -25.45
N GLY A 48 -5.72 -2.54 -25.64
CA GLY A 48 -6.83 -1.87 -24.94
C GLY A 48 -6.42 -0.97 -23.77
N LEU A 49 -5.14 -0.94 -23.37
CA LEU A 49 -4.66 0.16 -22.53
C LEU A 49 -4.76 1.49 -23.29
N PRO A 50 -5.06 2.62 -22.62
CA PRO A 50 -5.08 3.93 -23.27
C PRO A 50 -3.73 4.32 -23.86
N ASN A 51 -2.63 4.00 -23.17
CA ASN A 51 -1.26 4.28 -23.59
C ASN A 51 -0.37 3.01 -23.49
N PRO A 52 -0.49 2.03 -24.41
CA PRO A 52 0.36 0.84 -24.35
C PRO A 52 1.82 1.17 -24.67
N ALA A 53 2.75 0.38 -24.14
CA ALA A 53 4.19 0.51 -24.34
C ALA A 53 4.82 -0.86 -24.57
N PRO A 54 5.80 -1.00 -25.50
CA PRO A 54 6.53 -2.24 -25.68
C PRO A 54 7.20 -2.72 -24.38
N PRO A 55 7.30 -4.04 -24.15
CA PRO A 55 8.01 -4.58 -23.00
C PRO A 55 9.47 -4.09 -22.95
N GLY A 56 9.95 -3.79 -21.74
CA GLY A 56 11.31 -3.29 -21.53
C GLY A 56 11.52 -1.81 -21.87
N SER A 57 10.49 -1.12 -22.38
CA SER A 57 10.53 0.33 -22.54
C SER A 57 10.49 1.04 -21.19
N LYS A 58 11.11 2.24 -21.11
CA LYS A 58 10.95 3.11 -19.94
C LYS A 58 9.54 3.70 -19.95
N LEU A 59 8.71 3.30 -18.99
CA LEU A 59 7.34 3.77 -18.87
C LEU A 59 7.27 5.21 -18.33
N SER A 60 6.36 6.01 -18.89
CA SER A 60 5.93 7.29 -18.32
C SER A 60 4.97 7.09 -17.14
N TYR A 61 4.73 8.15 -16.36
CA TYR A 61 3.72 8.09 -15.27
C TYR A 61 2.33 7.72 -15.80
N ARG A 62 1.85 8.32 -16.90
CA ARG A 62 0.52 8.03 -17.46
C ARG A 62 0.35 6.56 -17.85
N GLN A 63 1.41 5.93 -18.37
CA GLN A 63 1.38 4.50 -18.70
C GLN A 63 1.32 3.63 -17.44
N VAL A 64 2.06 3.99 -16.39
CA VAL A 64 1.97 3.31 -15.08
C VAL A 64 0.57 3.49 -14.48
N GLU A 65 0.02 4.70 -14.54
CA GLU A 65 -1.33 5.02 -14.07
C GLU A 65 -2.40 4.19 -14.77
N ASP A 66 -2.34 4.10 -16.09
CA ASP A 66 -3.23 3.26 -16.90
C ASP A 66 -3.14 1.78 -16.51
N MET A 67 -1.92 1.26 -16.37
CA MET A 67 -1.68 -0.14 -16.00
C MET A 67 -2.21 -0.47 -14.60
N VAL A 68 -1.91 0.38 -13.61
CA VAL A 68 -2.35 0.20 -12.22
C VAL A 68 -3.86 0.34 -12.12
N GLY A 69 -4.44 1.36 -12.75
CA GLY A 69 -5.89 1.56 -12.76
C GLY A 69 -6.63 0.37 -13.40
N TYR A 70 -6.11 -0.17 -14.50
CA TYR A 70 -6.68 -1.36 -15.14
C TYR A 70 -6.54 -2.61 -14.27
N ALA A 71 -5.38 -2.83 -13.63
CA ALA A 71 -5.18 -3.93 -12.69
C ALA A 71 -6.18 -3.84 -11.53
N MET A 72 -6.31 -2.66 -10.91
CA MET A 72 -7.25 -2.40 -9.81
C MET A 72 -8.71 -2.65 -10.21
N ALA A 73 -9.10 -2.25 -11.43
CA ALA A 73 -10.42 -2.54 -11.96
C ALA A 73 -10.66 -4.04 -12.14
N LEU A 74 -9.70 -4.78 -12.72
CA LEU A 74 -9.78 -6.23 -12.92
C LEU A 74 -9.89 -7.00 -11.60
N ALA A 75 -9.15 -6.57 -10.58
CA ALA A 75 -9.28 -7.20 -9.27
C ALA A 75 -10.62 -6.85 -8.60
N GLY A 76 -11.19 -5.67 -8.91
CA GLY A 76 -12.49 -5.25 -8.39
C GLY A 76 -12.41 -4.32 -7.19
N ILE A 77 -11.46 -3.37 -7.20
CA ILE A 77 -11.25 -2.40 -6.11
C ILE A 77 -12.54 -1.68 -5.66
N SER A 78 -13.48 -1.43 -6.59
CA SER A 78 -14.75 -0.74 -6.32
C SER A 78 -15.69 -1.53 -5.41
N GLN A 79 -15.39 -2.80 -5.14
CA GLN A 79 -16.13 -3.63 -4.20
C GLN A 79 -15.69 -3.39 -2.74
N VAL A 80 -14.62 -2.65 -2.54
CA VAL A 80 -13.92 -2.47 -1.25
C VAL A 80 -13.81 -0.98 -0.92
N VAL A 81 -13.39 -0.18 -1.89
CA VAL A 81 -13.29 1.27 -1.79
C VAL A 81 -14.49 1.88 -2.51
N GLY A 82 -15.21 2.76 -1.82
CA GLY A 82 -16.34 3.49 -2.38
C GLY A 82 -16.68 4.74 -1.57
N PRO A 83 -17.80 5.42 -1.87
CA PRO A 83 -18.12 6.72 -1.26
C PRO A 83 -18.30 6.73 0.26
N GLY A 84 -18.45 5.57 0.90
CA GLY A 84 -18.54 5.42 2.35
C GLY A 84 -17.24 4.99 3.03
N THR A 85 -16.14 4.86 2.28
CA THR A 85 -14.81 4.62 2.85
C THR A 85 -14.27 5.93 3.40
N GLU A 86 -13.89 5.97 4.68
CA GLU A 86 -13.42 7.19 5.36
C GLU A 86 -11.91 7.23 5.44
N TRP A 87 -11.24 6.08 5.60
CA TRP A 87 -9.77 6.03 5.72
C TRP A 87 -9.14 4.85 4.98
N VAL A 88 -8.25 5.15 4.04
CA VAL A 88 -7.45 4.17 3.29
C VAL A 88 -5.97 4.32 3.62
N VAL A 89 -5.33 3.23 4.05
CA VAL A 89 -3.88 3.17 4.24
C VAL A 89 -3.26 2.39 3.10
N ILE A 90 -2.23 2.96 2.46
CA ILE A 90 -1.44 2.33 1.40
C ILE A 90 -0.06 2.03 1.98
N LYS A 91 0.32 0.75 2.02
CA LYS A 91 1.58 0.29 2.57
C LYS A 91 2.56 -0.13 1.46
N PRO A 92 3.41 0.77 0.94
CA PRO A 92 4.50 0.38 0.05
C PRO A 92 5.53 -0.49 0.76
N ASN A 93 6.53 -0.97 0.01
CA ASN A 93 7.74 -1.57 0.55
C ASN A 93 8.93 -0.63 0.30
N ILE A 94 9.41 0.00 1.37
CA ILE A 94 10.57 0.92 1.34
C ILE A 94 11.70 0.28 2.16
N VAL A 95 12.05 -0.97 1.87
CA VAL A 95 12.93 -1.79 2.72
C VAL A 95 14.28 -1.13 3.04
N ASN A 96 14.88 -0.39 2.10
CA ASN A 96 16.18 0.27 2.20
C ASN A 96 16.11 1.70 1.64
N LEU A 97 17.17 2.51 1.87
CA LEU A 97 17.32 3.84 1.27
C LEU A 97 17.64 3.73 -0.23
N GLU A 98 16.59 3.58 -1.03
CA GLU A 98 16.69 3.44 -2.49
C GLU A 98 15.76 4.41 -3.19
N ARG A 99 16.14 4.82 -4.41
CA ARG A 99 15.25 5.64 -5.23
C ARG A 99 14.15 4.79 -5.86
N SER A 100 12.98 5.40 -6.08
CA SER A 100 11.90 4.78 -6.83
C SER A 100 12.38 4.29 -8.21
N GLY A 101 11.94 3.09 -8.60
CA GLY A 101 12.36 2.44 -9.84
C GLY A 101 13.64 1.59 -9.74
N SER A 102 14.23 1.44 -8.55
CA SER A 102 15.38 0.55 -8.31
C SER A 102 15.07 -0.94 -8.47
N GLY A 103 13.79 -1.32 -8.33
CA GLY A 103 13.36 -2.71 -8.25
C GLY A 103 13.62 -3.37 -6.89
N ALA A 104 14.18 -2.63 -5.92
CA ALA A 104 14.34 -3.07 -4.53
C ALA A 104 13.26 -2.48 -3.60
N ILE A 105 12.59 -1.42 -4.04
CA ILE A 105 11.47 -0.76 -3.36
C ILE A 105 10.32 -0.55 -4.33
N THR A 106 9.12 -0.37 -3.79
CA THR A 106 7.92 -0.06 -4.57
C THR A 106 8.10 1.26 -5.30
N ASP A 107 7.79 1.29 -6.60
CA ASP A 107 7.86 2.50 -7.42
C ASP A 107 6.79 3.52 -6.97
N CYS A 108 7.20 4.73 -6.60
CA CYS A 108 6.32 5.79 -6.13
C CYS A 108 5.20 6.14 -7.14
N ARG A 109 5.43 5.92 -8.44
CA ARG A 109 4.42 6.16 -9.49
C ARG A 109 3.26 5.17 -9.40
N VAL A 110 3.52 3.95 -8.93
CA VAL A 110 2.47 2.95 -8.66
C VAL A 110 1.60 3.44 -7.52
N VAL A 111 2.19 3.90 -6.43
CA VAL A 111 1.45 4.43 -5.28
C VAL A 111 0.67 5.68 -5.65
N LYS A 112 1.25 6.62 -6.40
CA LYS A 112 0.52 7.79 -6.94
C LYS A 112 -0.73 7.36 -7.74
N ALA A 113 -0.61 6.34 -8.59
CA ALA A 113 -1.75 5.82 -9.36
C ALA A 113 -2.83 5.17 -8.48
N ILE A 114 -2.44 4.50 -7.38
CA ILE A 114 -3.39 3.96 -6.39
C ILE A 114 -4.10 5.11 -5.69
N ILE A 115 -3.38 6.12 -5.21
CA ILE A 115 -3.96 7.31 -4.54
C ILE A 115 -5.01 7.96 -5.44
N ARG A 116 -4.68 8.23 -6.71
CA ARG A 116 -5.62 8.79 -7.70
C ARG A 116 -6.83 7.89 -7.93
N THR A 117 -6.66 6.57 -7.92
CA THR A 117 -7.77 5.63 -8.11
C THR A 117 -8.67 5.54 -6.89
N VAL A 118 -8.10 5.51 -5.69
CA VAL A 118 -8.84 5.57 -4.42
C VAL A 118 -9.63 6.86 -4.32
N HIS A 119 -8.99 8.01 -4.56
CA HIS A 119 -9.65 9.33 -4.53
C HIS A 119 -10.83 9.42 -5.49
N ARG A 120 -10.73 8.86 -6.71
CA ARG A 120 -11.87 8.80 -7.64
C ARG A 120 -13.05 7.98 -7.12
N LEU A 121 -12.79 6.92 -6.36
CA LEU A 121 -13.81 6.01 -5.82
C LEU A 121 -14.39 6.51 -4.49
N ALA A 122 -13.57 7.20 -3.70
CA ALA A 122 -13.88 7.72 -2.38
C ALA A 122 -13.27 9.15 -2.22
N PRO A 123 -13.88 10.19 -2.82
CA PRO A 123 -13.30 11.54 -2.86
C PRO A 123 -13.17 12.25 -1.50
N SER A 124 -13.79 11.70 -0.46
CA SER A 124 -13.76 12.24 0.90
C SER A 124 -12.91 11.40 1.85
N ALA A 125 -12.30 10.30 1.37
CA ALA A 125 -11.46 9.46 2.20
C ALA A 125 -10.14 10.17 2.49
N ARG A 126 -9.69 10.09 3.75
CA ARG A 126 -8.28 10.32 4.08
C ARG A 126 -7.46 9.18 3.51
N ILE A 127 -6.33 9.49 2.91
CA ILE A 127 -5.39 8.53 2.35
C ILE A 127 -4.04 8.68 3.07
N THR A 128 -3.54 7.60 3.64
CA THR A 128 -2.24 7.59 4.33
C THR A 128 -1.28 6.64 3.61
N VAL A 129 -0.11 7.13 3.20
CA VAL A 129 0.99 6.24 2.79
C VAL A 129 1.80 5.88 4.03
N ALA A 130 1.84 4.60 4.40
CA ALA A 130 2.44 4.17 5.65
C ALA A 130 3.45 3.05 5.45
N GLU A 131 4.61 3.12 6.10
CA GLU A 131 5.60 2.03 6.05
C GLU A 131 6.39 1.94 7.34
N GLY A 132 6.77 0.73 7.73
CA GLY A 132 7.61 0.43 8.91
C GLY A 132 8.86 -0.34 8.50
N ALA A 133 9.81 0.35 7.88
CA ALA A 133 11.00 -0.28 7.33
C ALA A 133 12.00 -0.70 8.42
N GLY A 134 12.70 -1.82 8.21
CA GLY A 134 13.79 -2.26 9.08
C GLY A 134 15.18 -1.80 8.63
N GLY A 135 15.35 -1.45 7.35
CA GLY A 135 16.67 -1.13 6.77
C GLY A 135 17.10 0.32 6.92
N TRP A 136 16.20 1.22 7.32
CA TRP A 136 16.53 2.62 7.55
C TRP A 136 15.80 3.20 8.76
N ALA A 137 16.35 4.30 9.28
CA ALA A 137 15.78 5.05 10.38
C ALA A 137 15.97 6.55 10.18
N PRO A 138 14.97 7.39 10.49
CA PRO A 138 15.10 8.83 10.38
C PRO A 138 16.30 9.36 11.19
N PRO A 139 17.02 10.39 10.69
CA PRO A 139 18.22 10.90 11.35
C PRO A 139 17.96 11.47 12.75
N ASP A 140 16.74 11.95 13.03
CA ASP A 140 16.33 12.55 14.30
C ASP A 140 15.87 11.53 15.34
N LYS A 141 15.79 10.25 14.98
CA LYS A 141 15.34 9.17 15.86
C LYS A 141 16.52 8.38 16.38
N ASP A 142 16.77 8.47 17.68
CA ASP A 142 17.74 7.60 18.31
C ASP A 142 17.14 6.20 18.46
N LEU A 143 17.84 5.21 17.92
CA LEU A 143 17.44 3.80 17.90
C LEU A 143 18.64 2.99 18.35
N GLU A 144 18.83 2.93 19.67
CA GLU A 144 19.91 2.15 20.27
C GLU A 144 19.83 0.68 19.84
N GLY A 145 20.95 0.12 19.40
CA GLY A 145 21.05 -1.30 19.05
C GLY A 145 20.43 -1.72 17.72
N ILE A 146 19.87 -0.79 16.94
CA ILE A 146 19.35 -1.07 15.60
C ILE A 146 20.42 -0.74 14.55
N SER A 147 20.79 -1.76 13.76
CA SER A 147 21.66 -1.60 12.59
C SER A 147 20.83 -1.21 11.36
N ALA A 148 20.40 0.06 11.32
CA ALA A 148 19.69 0.65 10.19
C ALA A 148 20.49 1.82 9.59
N GLU A 149 20.39 2.01 8.27
CA GLU A 149 20.97 3.17 7.62
C GLU A 149 20.23 4.44 8.04
N ARG A 150 20.95 5.56 8.23
CA ARG A 150 20.33 6.82 8.68
C ARG A 150 19.86 7.64 7.48
N GLY A 151 18.56 7.86 7.40
CA GLY A 151 17.91 8.64 6.34
C GLY A 151 16.39 8.52 6.38
N ASP A 152 15.68 9.40 5.66
CA ASP A 152 14.23 9.28 5.45
C ASP A 152 13.99 8.49 4.14
N GLY A 153 13.56 7.23 4.26
CA GLY A 153 13.26 6.39 3.10
C GLY A 153 12.08 6.93 2.28
N PHE A 154 11.11 7.60 2.89
CA PHE A 154 10.02 8.24 2.15
C PHE A 154 10.54 9.39 1.29
N GLU A 155 11.49 10.18 1.80
CA GLU A 155 12.12 11.26 1.03
C GLU A 155 12.97 10.69 -0.11
N VAL A 156 13.87 9.75 0.18
CA VAL A 156 14.79 9.16 -0.82
C VAL A 156 14.02 8.47 -1.96
N ALA A 157 12.92 7.80 -1.63
CA ALA A 157 12.06 7.12 -2.61
C ALA A 157 11.09 8.07 -3.34
N GLY A 158 10.98 9.34 -2.92
CA GLY A 158 10.12 10.35 -3.55
C GLY A 158 8.65 10.30 -3.13
N TYR A 159 8.33 9.66 -2.01
CA TYR A 159 6.97 9.68 -1.45
C TYR A 159 6.63 11.02 -0.79
N ARG A 160 7.60 11.69 -0.16
CA ARG A 160 7.39 13.03 0.44
C ARG A 160 6.93 14.04 -0.62
N ASP A 161 7.48 13.96 -1.83
CA ASP A 161 7.10 14.81 -2.97
C ASP A 161 5.61 14.67 -3.37
N LEU A 162 4.95 13.56 -3.01
CA LEU A 162 3.52 13.37 -3.30
C LEU A 162 2.62 14.30 -2.50
N LEU A 163 3.08 14.78 -1.33
CA LEU A 163 2.32 15.72 -0.49
C LEU A 163 2.18 17.09 -1.17
N ASP A 164 3.14 17.44 -2.02
CA ASP A 164 3.19 18.72 -2.75
C ASP A 164 2.85 18.58 -4.24
N ASP A 165 2.46 17.36 -4.68
CA ASP A 165 2.18 17.08 -6.09
C ASP A 165 0.88 17.80 -6.54
N PRO A 166 0.93 18.66 -7.57
CA PRO A 166 -0.26 19.36 -8.05
C PRO A 166 -1.40 18.46 -8.53
N ASP A 167 -1.11 17.23 -8.97
CA ASP A 167 -2.13 16.25 -9.36
C ASP A 167 -2.85 15.63 -8.14
N LEU A 168 -2.35 15.86 -6.93
CA LEU A 168 -2.88 15.36 -5.66
C LEU A 168 -3.34 16.47 -4.71
N ALA A 169 -3.37 17.72 -5.17
CA ALA A 169 -3.70 18.88 -4.34
C ALA A 169 -5.13 18.84 -3.75
N ASP A 170 -6.02 18.03 -4.31
CA ASP A 170 -7.39 17.82 -3.83
C ASP A 170 -7.57 16.55 -2.99
N VAL A 171 -6.47 15.84 -2.69
CA VAL A 171 -6.46 14.62 -1.89
C VAL A 171 -6.08 14.96 -0.45
N ASP A 172 -6.84 14.45 0.53
CA ASP A 172 -6.42 14.45 1.93
C ASP A 172 -5.36 13.35 2.13
N LEU A 173 -4.08 13.73 1.95
CA LEU A 173 -2.94 12.82 1.91
C LEU A 173 -1.95 13.10 3.05
N ASP A 174 -1.58 12.05 3.78
CA ASP A 174 -0.50 12.10 4.76
C ASP A 174 0.44 10.87 4.68
N ILE A 175 1.57 10.97 5.39
CA ILE A 175 2.59 9.91 5.46
C ILE A 175 2.88 9.56 6.91
N VAL A 176 2.87 8.26 7.22
CA VAL A 176 3.14 7.73 8.57
C VAL A 176 4.28 6.72 8.53
N ASP A 177 5.30 6.92 9.36
CA ASP A 177 6.29 5.89 9.65
C ASP A 177 5.76 4.98 10.76
N LEU A 178 5.41 3.75 10.40
CA LEU A 178 4.79 2.78 11.29
C LEU A 178 5.70 2.35 12.45
N ASN A 179 7.02 2.53 12.34
CA ASN A 179 7.94 2.27 13.45
C ASN A 179 7.77 3.26 14.61
N PHE A 180 7.24 4.45 14.31
CA PHE A 180 7.03 5.54 15.29
C PHE A 180 5.56 5.87 15.50
N ASP A 181 4.66 5.11 14.87
CA ASP A 181 3.24 5.19 15.14
C ASP A 181 2.91 4.62 16.53
N ARG A 182 1.80 5.08 17.09
CA ARG A 182 1.26 4.47 18.29
C ARG A 182 0.87 3.03 17.96
N SER A 183 1.31 2.09 18.78
CA SER A 183 0.99 0.68 18.61
C SER A 183 0.34 0.10 19.86
N VAL A 184 -0.54 -0.87 19.63
CA VAL A 184 -1.22 -1.61 20.70
C VAL A 184 -0.91 -3.09 20.56
N LYS A 185 -0.89 -3.80 21.70
CA LYS A 185 -0.77 -5.25 21.70
C LYS A 185 -2.08 -5.88 21.27
N VAL A 186 -2.02 -6.70 20.23
CA VAL A 186 -3.14 -7.48 19.71
C VAL A 186 -2.85 -8.95 19.94
N GLN A 187 -3.77 -9.64 20.61
CA GLN A 187 -3.70 -11.09 20.77
C GLN A 187 -3.95 -11.79 19.43
N VAL A 188 -3.29 -12.91 19.22
CA VAL A 188 -3.55 -13.82 18.11
C VAL A 188 -4.63 -14.81 18.55
N PRO A 189 -5.86 -14.77 17.98
CA PRO A 189 -6.87 -15.76 18.32
C PRO A 189 -6.38 -17.20 18.12
N GLY A 190 -6.59 -18.03 19.14
CA GLY A 190 -6.10 -19.41 19.15
C GLY A 190 -4.62 -19.57 19.49
N GLY A 191 -3.90 -18.47 19.73
CA GLY A 191 -2.45 -18.45 19.93
C GLY A 191 -1.69 -18.37 18.60
N GLY A 192 -0.51 -17.74 18.60
CA GLY A 192 0.33 -17.65 17.40
C GLY A 192 1.45 -18.69 17.38
N ASN A 193 1.97 -18.96 16.19
CA ASN A 193 3.04 -19.93 15.97
C ASN A 193 4.38 -19.52 16.60
N CYS A 194 4.63 -18.21 16.71
CA CYS A 194 5.87 -17.65 17.29
C CYS A 194 5.58 -16.86 18.57
N LEU A 195 4.61 -15.94 18.52
CA LEU A 195 4.17 -15.12 19.64
C LEU A 195 2.65 -15.20 19.76
N SER A 196 2.13 -15.14 20.97
CA SER A 196 0.69 -15.08 21.23
C SER A 196 0.11 -13.67 21.03
N GLU A 197 0.97 -12.66 20.95
CA GLU A 197 0.59 -11.26 20.78
C GLU A 197 1.62 -10.50 19.95
N TYR A 198 1.16 -9.50 19.21
CA TYR A 198 1.99 -8.62 18.40
C TYR A 198 1.64 -7.16 18.67
N TYR A 199 2.63 -6.28 18.63
CA TYR A 199 2.38 -4.84 18.55
C TYR A 199 1.99 -4.49 17.13
N ILE A 200 0.79 -3.95 16.96
CA ILE A 200 0.29 -3.51 15.66
C ILE A 200 0.05 -1.99 15.73
N PRO A 201 0.53 -1.21 14.74
CA PRO A 201 0.26 0.23 14.64
C PRO A 201 -1.24 0.53 14.57
N GLU A 202 -1.69 1.57 15.27
CA GLU A 202 -3.08 2.03 15.26
C GLU A 202 -3.50 2.47 13.84
N THR A 203 -2.60 3.07 13.05
CA THR A 203 -2.87 3.38 11.63
C THR A 203 -3.33 2.15 10.85
N VAL A 204 -2.70 1.00 11.07
CA VAL A 204 -3.06 -0.25 10.40
C VAL A 204 -4.34 -0.85 10.98
N LEU A 205 -4.54 -0.74 12.30
CA LEU A 205 -5.71 -1.31 12.97
C LEU A 205 -6.98 -0.51 12.73
N ASP A 206 -6.91 0.81 12.63
CA ASP A 206 -8.08 1.67 12.68
C ASP A 206 -8.56 2.12 11.29
N CYS A 207 -7.75 1.91 10.24
CA CYS A 207 -8.18 2.17 8.88
C CYS A 207 -9.33 1.26 8.42
N ASP A 208 -10.13 1.75 7.47
CA ASP A 208 -11.20 0.96 6.85
C ASP A 208 -10.61 -0.05 5.86
N VAL A 209 -9.62 0.39 5.08
CA VAL A 209 -9.00 -0.38 4.00
C VAL A 209 -7.48 -0.25 4.07
N LEU A 210 -6.79 -1.38 4.05
CA LEU A 210 -5.33 -1.47 3.95
C LEU A 210 -4.94 -2.02 2.57
N ILE A 211 -4.24 -1.22 1.78
CA ILE A 211 -3.68 -1.62 0.49
C ILE A 211 -2.18 -1.84 0.65
N ASP A 212 -1.74 -3.10 0.71
CA ASP A 212 -0.34 -3.50 0.68
C ASP A 212 0.24 -3.48 -0.75
N VAL A 213 1.47 -3.00 -0.91
CA VAL A 213 2.08 -2.76 -2.22
C VAL A 213 3.54 -3.20 -2.16
N PRO A 214 3.83 -4.51 -2.14
CA PRO A 214 5.19 -5.03 -2.10
C PRO A 214 5.98 -4.78 -3.40
N VAL A 215 7.18 -5.35 -3.46
CA VAL A 215 8.04 -5.33 -4.65
C VAL A 215 7.73 -6.48 -5.60
#